data_AF-A0A8T1K513-F1
#
_entry.id   AF-A0A8T1K513-F1
#
_cell.length_a   1.000
_cell.length_b   1.000
_cell.length_c   1.000
_cell.angle_alpha   90.00
_cell.angle_beta   90.00
_cell.angle_gamma   90.00
#
_symmetry.space_group_name_H-M   'P 1'
#
loop_
_entity.id
_entity.type
_entity.pdbx_description
1 polymer ?
#
loop_
_entity_poly.entity_id
_entity_poly.type
_entity_poly.pdbx_seq_one_letter_code
_entity_poly.pdbx_strand_id
1 'polypeptide(L)'
;MADRTRVPSNLPKYTGKRGEDVRELLFQIENACRINNIPIEDTSSRLPGIAGSAMEKPASGWFLHWSSTTREEEHMWGIFREHVLQHFEASNYQSVLREKLQRLKQTADIETYNGEYSALIFRVKGMSVLDQVLCYAEATHTKLRQDREP
;
A
#
# COMPACT_ATOMS: atom_id res chain seq x y z
N MET A 1 -19.86 -10.45 -30.12
CA MET A 1 -20.27 -9.57 -29.02
C MET A 1 -19.06 -9.43 -28.11
N ALA A 2 -18.46 -8.24 -28.03
CA ALA A 2 -17.33 -8.01 -27.13
C ALA A 2 -17.84 -8.22 -25.70
N ASP A 3 -17.28 -9.21 -25.00
CA ASP A 3 -17.51 -9.41 -23.58
C ASP A 3 -17.10 -8.12 -22.88
N ARG A 4 -18.09 -7.26 -22.56
CA ARG A 4 -17.91 -6.05 -21.77
C ARG A 4 -17.63 -6.53 -20.35
N THR A 5 -16.42 -7.03 -20.11
CA THR A 5 -15.98 -7.42 -18.78
C THR A 5 -16.03 -6.18 -17.92
N ARG A 6 -17.02 -6.16 -17.03
CA ARG A 6 -17.44 -5.06 -16.18
C ARG A 6 -16.28 -4.66 -15.27
N VAL A 7 -16.05 -3.36 -15.07
CA VAL A 7 -15.15 -2.89 -14.01
C VAL A 7 -15.65 -3.45 -12.68
N PRO A 8 -14.78 -4.04 -11.83
CA PRO A 8 -15.19 -4.51 -10.52
C PRO A 8 -15.93 -3.41 -9.74
N SER A 9 -17.08 -3.72 -9.14
CA SER A 9 -17.92 -2.70 -8.49
C SER A 9 -17.38 -2.20 -7.15
N ASN A 10 -16.45 -2.93 -6.54
CA ASN A 10 -15.98 -2.71 -5.17
C ASN A 10 -14.51 -2.28 -5.15
N LEU A 11 -14.11 -1.44 -6.10
CA LEU A 11 -12.75 -0.90 -6.09
C LEU A 11 -12.56 0.07 -4.92
N PRO A 12 -11.38 0.06 -4.28
CA PRO A 12 -11.06 1.05 -3.27
C PRO A 12 -11.02 2.46 -3.88
N LYS A 13 -11.12 3.46 -3.01
CA LYS A 13 -10.93 4.87 -3.40
C LYS A 13 -9.55 5.32 -2.95
N TYR A 14 -8.80 5.94 -3.84
CA TYR A 14 -7.45 6.42 -3.55
C TYR A 14 -7.30 7.89 -3.90
N THR A 15 -6.93 8.72 -2.94
CA THR A 15 -6.78 10.16 -3.16
C THR A 15 -5.33 10.56 -3.45
N GLY A 16 -4.35 9.74 -3.08
CA GLY A 16 -2.92 10.07 -3.14
C GLY A 16 -2.45 10.92 -1.97
N LYS A 17 -3.21 10.97 -0.86
CA LYS A 17 -2.87 11.78 0.31
C LYS A 17 -1.78 11.12 1.17
N ARG A 18 -1.05 11.96 1.91
CA ARG A 18 -0.06 11.49 2.89
C ARG A 18 -0.73 10.56 3.91
N GLY A 19 -0.25 9.33 3.98
CA GLY A 19 -0.78 8.29 4.89
C GLY A 19 -1.52 7.17 4.17
N GLU A 20 -1.98 7.38 2.94
CA GLU A 20 -2.48 6.28 2.11
C GLU A 20 -1.31 5.46 1.55
N ASP A 21 -1.47 4.14 1.49
CA ASP A 21 -0.45 3.23 0.98
C ASP A 21 -0.80 2.79 -0.45
N VAL A 22 -0.02 3.27 -1.41
CA VAL A 22 -0.21 2.96 -2.83
C VAL A 22 0.00 1.46 -3.13
N ARG A 23 0.82 0.74 -2.35
CA ARG A 23 0.99 -0.71 -2.53
C ARG A 23 -0.28 -1.46 -2.11
N GLU A 24 -0.92 -0.98 -1.05
CA GLU A 24 -2.19 -1.54 -0.58
C GLU A 24 -3.30 -1.33 -1.61
N LEU A 25 -3.38 -0.14 -2.22
CA LEU A 25 -4.27 0.14 -3.34
C LEU A 25 -4.08 -0.86 -4.49
N LEU A 26 -2.83 -1.02 -4.97
CA LEU A 26 -2.52 -1.91 -6.08
C LEU A 26 -2.91 -3.36 -5.74
N PHE A 27 -2.60 -3.81 -4.53
CA PHE A 27 -2.97 -5.14 -4.06
C PHE A 27 -4.49 -5.36 -4.03
N GLN A 28 -5.27 -4.38 -3.55
CA GLN A 28 -6.73 -4.46 -3.51
C GLN A 28 -7.34 -4.50 -4.91
N ILE A 29 -6.82 -3.70 -5.85
CA ILE A 29 -7.25 -3.71 -7.25
C ILE A 29 -6.95 -5.08 -7.89
N GLU A 30 -5.73 -5.60 -7.71
CA GLU A 30 -5.36 -6.91 -8.26
C GLU A 30 -6.24 -8.03 -7.67
N ASN A 31 -6.54 -8.01 -6.37
CA ASN A 31 -7.45 -8.96 -5.75
C ASN A 31 -8.87 -8.85 -6.33
N ALA A 32 -9.40 -7.64 -6.46
CA ALA A 32 -10.72 -7.42 -7.04
C ALA A 32 -10.78 -7.93 -8.49
N CYS A 33 -9.73 -7.71 -9.27
CA CYS A 33 -9.61 -8.21 -10.63
C CYS A 33 -9.56 -9.75 -10.67
N ARG A 34 -8.74 -10.39 -9.81
CA ARG A 34 -8.67 -11.86 -9.71
C ARG A 34 -10.01 -12.50 -9.37
N ILE A 35 -10.76 -11.93 -8.42
CA ILE A 35 -12.11 -12.40 -8.06
C ILE A 35 -13.08 -12.31 -9.25
N ASN A 36 -12.89 -11.33 -10.13
CA ASN A 36 -13.70 -11.13 -11.33
C ASN A 36 -13.14 -11.83 -12.58
N ASN A 37 -12.23 -12.80 -12.41
CA ASN A 37 -11.58 -13.55 -13.50
C ASN A 37 -10.84 -12.67 -14.52
N ILE A 38 -10.32 -11.51 -14.07
CA ILE A 38 -9.46 -10.65 -14.89
C ILE A 38 -8.01 -11.08 -14.64
N PRO A 39 -7.28 -11.54 -15.67
CA PRO A 39 -5.88 -11.97 -15.51
C PRO A 39 -4.99 -10.77 -15.15
N ILE A 40 -4.06 -11.00 -14.20
CA ILE A 40 -3.09 -10.01 -13.75
C ILE A 40 -1.77 -10.26 -14.48
N GLU A 41 -1.61 -9.59 -15.61
CA GLU A 41 -0.43 -9.69 -16.46
C GLU A 41 0.18 -8.31 -16.66
N ASP A 42 1.51 -8.25 -16.69
CA ASP A 42 2.24 -6.99 -16.84
C ASP A 42 1.96 -6.31 -18.18
N THR A 43 1.62 -7.08 -19.21
CA THR A 43 1.24 -6.63 -20.55
C THR A 43 -0.22 -6.19 -20.66
N SER A 44 -1.01 -6.31 -19.58
CA SER A 44 -2.44 -5.99 -19.62
C SER A 44 -2.66 -4.49 -19.79
N SER A 45 -3.29 -4.09 -20.90
CA SER A 45 -3.69 -2.70 -21.15
C SER A 45 -4.97 -2.28 -20.42
N ARG A 46 -5.66 -3.23 -19.80
CA ARG A 46 -6.94 -3.01 -19.12
C ARG A 46 -6.79 -2.58 -17.68
N LEU A 47 -5.79 -3.13 -16.99
CA LEU A 47 -5.58 -2.89 -15.56
C LEU A 47 -5.28 -1.42 -15.23
N PRO A 48 -4.51 -0.66 -16.02
CA PRO A 48 -4.34 0.78 -15.80
C PRO A 48 -5.67 1.54 -15.79
N GLY A 49 -6.60 1.21 -16.70
CA GLY A 49 -7.93 1.82 -16.73
C GLY A 49 -8.80 1.47 -15.52
N ILE A 50 -8.74 0.22 -15.06
CA ILE A 50 -9.43 -0.23 -13.84
C ILE A 50 -8.85 0.52 -12.62
N ALA A 51 -7.53 0.58 -12.50
CA ALA A 51 -6.87 1.31 -11.42
C ALA A 51 -7.16 2.81 -11.47
N GLY A 52 -7.17 3.42 -12.66
CA GLY A 52 -7.55 4.82 -12.83
C GLY A 52 -8.98 5.12 -12.36
N SER A 53 -9.91 4.18 -12.49
CA SER A 53 -11.29 4.35 -12.00
C SER A 53 -11.41 4.34 -10.47
N ALA A 54 -10.41 3.79 -9.77
CA ALA A 54 -10.29 3.79 -8.31
C ALA A 54 -9.65 5.09 -7.76
N MET A 55 -9.02 5.89 -8.63
CA MET A 55 -8.33 7.11 -8.24
C MET A 55 -9.29 8.31 -8.16
N GLU A 56 -9.31 8.97 -7.00
CA GLU A 56 -10.03 10.21 -6.74
C GLU A 56 -9.07 11.41 -6.74
N LYS A 57 -9.59 12.63 -6.65
CA LYS A 57 -8.75 13.84 -6.62
C LYS A 57 -7.89 13.88 -5.34
N PRO A 58 -6.59 14.26 -5.41
CA PRO A 58 -5.83 14.66 -6.61
C PRO A 58 -5.26 13.53 -7.48
N ALA A 59 -5.19 12.27 -7.02
CA ALA A 59 -4.59 11.16 -7.76
C ALA A 59 -5.17 10.95 -9.18
N SER A 60 -6.47 11.20 -9.38
CA SER A 60 -7.09 11.15 -10.71
C SER A 60 -6.47 12.14 -11.71
N GLY A 61 -5.96 13.28 -11.22
CA GLY A 61 -5.27 14.28 -12.04
C GLY A 61 -3.90 13.78 -12.50
N TRP A 62 -3.18 13.07 -11.63
CA TRP A 62 -1.95 12.38 -12.02
C TRP A 62 -2.23 11.28 -13.06
N PHE A 63 -3.28 10.48 -12.88
CA PHE A 63 -3.66 9.45 -13.86
C PHE A 63 -3.96 10.03 -15.24
N LEU A 64 -4.67 11.16 -15.29
CA LEU A 64 -4.92 11.89 -16.53
C LEU A 64 -3.62 12.39 -17.18
N HIS A 65 -2.65 12.86 -16.38
CA HIS A 65 -1.36 13.27 -16.89
C HIS A 65 -0.54 12.08 -17.43
N TRP A 66 -0.47 10.98 -16.69
CA TRP A 66 0.23 9.76 -17.10
C TRP A 66 -0.35 9.21 -18.41
N SER A 67 -1.67 9.08 -18.51
CA SER A 67 -2.37 8.56 -19.70
C SER A 67 -2.28 9.45 -20.94
N SER A 68 -1.98 10.74 -20.78
CA SER A 68 -1.82 11.67 -21.91
C SER A 68 -0.37 11.85 -22.36
N THR A 69 0.61 11.51 -21.52
CA THR A 69 2.05 11.67 -21.79
C THR A 69 2.77 10.37 -22.10
N THR A 70 2.22 9.24 -21.66
CA THR A 70 2.75 7.90 -21.94
C THR A 70 2.29 7.43 -23.32
N ARG A 71 3.13 6.68 -24.04
CA ARG A 71 2.77 6.15 -25.37
C ARG A 71 1.70 5.05 -25.20
N GLU A 72 0.81 4.89 -26.17
CA GLU A 72 -0.27 3.90 -26.07
C GLU A 72 0.25 2.46 -25.90
N GLU A 73 1.37 2.14 -26.54
CA GLU A 73 2.08 0.86 -26.42
C GLU A 73 2.64 0.62 -25.00
N GLU A 74 2.86 1.69 -24.23
CA GLU A 74 3.38 1.66 -22.86
C GLU A 74 2.25 1.71 -21.82
N HIS A 75 0.98 1.76 -22.24
CA HIS A 75 -0.18 1.68 -21.34
C HIS A 75 -0.43 0.26 -20.82
N MET A 76 0.63 -0.41 -20.38
CA MET A 76 0.62 -1.75 -19.82
C MET A 76 0.69 -1.71 -18.29
N TRP A 77 0.14 -2.73 -17.64
CA TRP A 77 0.09 -2.82 -16.18
C TRP A 77 1.46 -2.70 -15.50
N GLY A 78 2.49 -3.32 -16.06
CA GLY A 78 3.86 -3.26 -15.53
C GLY A 78 4.38 -1.83 -15.43
N ILE A 79 4.29 -1.08 -16.54
CA ILE A 79 4.74 0.32 -16.65
C ILE A 79 3.90 1.23 -15.74
N PHE A 80 2.58 1.01 -15.72
CA PHE A 80 1.69 1.75 -14.85
C PHE A 80 2.06 1.57 -13.37
N ARG A 81 2.28 0.33 -12.90
CA ARG A 81 2.69 0.06 -11.51
C ARG A 81 3.99 0.75 -11.17
N GLU A 82 4.98 0.72 -12.06
CA GLU A 82 6.25 1.41 -11.86
C GLU A 82 6.05 2.92 -11.67
N HIS A 83 5.34 3.57 -12.59
CA HIS A 83 5.10 5.02 -12.51
C HIS A 83 4.23 5.42 -11.31
N VAL A 84 3.20 4.63 -10.97
CA VAL A 84 2.36 4.85 -9.79
C VAL A 84 3.18 4.78 -8.51
N LEU A 85 4.01 3.75 -8.37
CA LEU A 85 4.88 3.60 -7.22
C LEU A 85 5.89 4.76 -7.18
N GLN A 86 6.54 5.10 -8.29
CA GLN A 86 7.50 6.19 -8.34
C GLN A 86 6.90 7.55 -7.93
N HIS A 87 5.63 7.80 -8.24
CA HIS A 87 4.98 9.08 -7.93
C HIS A 87 4.43 9.15 -6.50
N PHE A 88 3.75 8.10 -6.05
CA PHE A 88 3.02 8.11 -4.77
C PHE A 88 3.74 7.40 -3.62
N GLU A 89 4.67 6.49 -3.91
CA GLU A 89 5.52 5.90 -2.89
C GLU A 89 6.58 6.92 -2.49
N ALA A 90 6.67 7.22 -1.20
CA ALA A 90 7.73 8.07 -0.70
C ALA A 90 9.09 7.41 -0.99
N SER A 91 10.06 8.16 -1.53
CA SER A 91 11.41 7.65 -1.82
C SER A 91 12.10 7.03 -0.60
N ASN A 92 11.69 7.43 0.61
CA ASN A 92 12.14 6.92 1.89
C ASN A 92 11.15 5.95 2.55
N TYR A 93 10.23 5.33 1.81
CA TYR A 93 9.15 4.47 2.34
C TYR A 93 9.62 3.45 3.37
N GLN A 94 10.67 2.68 3.04
CA GLN A 94 11.23 1.68 3.96
C GLN A 94 11.85 2.30 5.22
N SER A 95 12.53 3.45 5.08
CA SER A 95 13.09 4.17 6.22
C SER A 95 11.98 4.70 7.14
N VAL A 96 10.91 5.24 6.57
CA VAL A 96 9.74 5.73 7.32
C VAL A 96 9.03 4.58 8.04
N LEU A 97 8.88 3.41 7.40
CA LEU A 97 8.30 2.24 8.07
C LEU A 97 9.14 1.78 9.25
N ARG A 98 10.47 1.71 9.08
CA ARG A 98 11.41 1.34 10.15
C ARG A 98 11.41 2.36 11.29
N GLU A 99 11.39 3.65 10.97
CA GLU A 99 11.30 4.73 11.96
C GLU A 99 9.98 4.66 12.74
N LYS A 100 8.85 4.44 12.06
CA LYS A 100 7.54 4.23 12.70
C LYS A 100 7.56 3.01 13.62
N LEU A 101 8.14 1.90 13.18
CA LEU A 101 8.24 0.67 13.97
C LEU A 101 9.07 0.89 15.23
N GLN A 102 10.22 1.57 15.13
CA GLN A 102 11.09 1.89 16.27
C GLN A 102 10.43 2.85 17.27
N ARG A 103 9.60 3.78 16.78
CA ARG A 103 8.86 4.73 17.62
C ARG A 103 7.55 4.17 18.15
N LEU A 104 7.08 3.03 17.65
CA LEU A 104 5.85 2.42 18.11
C LEU A 104 6.02 2.00 19.58
N LYS A 105 5.15 2.52 20.44
CA LYS A 105 5.12 2.19 21.86
C LYS A 105 3.75 1.64 22.21
N GLN A 106 3.71 0.69 23.14
CA GLN A 106 2.45 0.21 23.68
C GLN A 106 1.85 1.30 24.59
N THR A 107 0.94 2.10 24.05
CA THR A 107 0.20 3.13 24.81
C THR A 107 -1.19 2.66 25.25
N ALA A 108 -1.73 1.65 24.56
CA ALA A 108 -3.03 1.03 24.81
C ALA A 108 -2.88 -0.44 25.23
N ASP A 109 -3.93 -1.22 25.07
CA ASP A 109 -3.91 -2.66 25.27
C ASP A 109 -2.98 -3.37 24.26
N ILE A 110 -2.62 -4.60 24.61
CA ILE A 110 -1.66 -5.38 23.81
C ILE A 110 -2.22 -5.78 22.44
N GLU A 111 -3.54 -5.94 22.28
CA GLU A 111 -4.14 -6.33 21.01
C GLU A 111 -4.09 -5.19 20.00
N THR A 112 -4.43 -3.98 20.44
CA THR A 112 -4.28 -2.76 19.63
C THR A 112 -2.83 -2.57 19.19
N TYR A 113 -1.88 -2.69 20.12
CA TYR A 113 -0.45 -2.60 19.81
C TYR A 113 -0.01 -3.68 18.80
N ASN A 114 -0.47 -4.93 18.98
CA ASN A 114 -0.15 -6.03 18.07
C ASN A 114 -0.69 -5.76 16.65
N GLY A 115 -1.87 -5.16 16.53
CA GLY A 115 -2.43 -4.74 15.25
C GLY A 115 -1.56 -3.68 14.55
N GLU A 116 -1.17 -2.62 15.27
CA GLU A 116 -0.32 -1.55 14.74
C GLU A 116 1.09 -2.06 14.38
N TYR A 117 1.68 -2.88 15.24
CA TYR A 117 2.97 -3.52 15.00
C TYR A 117 2.92 -4.40 13.76
N SER A 118 1.89 -5.26 13.65
CA SER A 118 1.69 -6.16 12.51
C SER A 118 1.52 -5.38 11.21
N ALA A 119 0.75 -4.29 11.24
CA ALA A 119 0.53 -3.43 10.06
C ALA A 119 1.85 -2.84 9.51
N LEU A 120 2.83 -2.57 10.39
CA LEU A 120 4.15 -2.08 10.00
C LEU A 120 5.10 -3.22 9.59
N ILE A 121 5.23 -4.26 10.42
CA ILE A 121 6.28 -5.27 10.24
C ILE A 121 6.12 -6.09 8.96
N PHE A 122 4.89 -6.40 8.55
CA PHE A 122 4.64 -7.12 7.30
C PHE A 122 5.00 -6.32 6.04
N ARG A 123 5.20 -5.00 6.17
CA ARG A 123 5.59 -4.09 5.07
C ARG A 123 7.09 -3.78 5.07
N VAL A 124 7.79 -4.01 6.18
CA VAL A 124 9.24 -3.81 6.29
C VAL A 124 9.98 -4.94 5.58
N LYS A 125 10.89 -4.59 4.68
CA LYS A 125 11.73 -5.56 3.95
C LYS A 125 13.08 -5.75 4.63
N GLY A 126 13.56 -6.99 4.68
CA GLY A 126 14.94 -7.32 5.09
C GLY A 126 15.27 -6.99 6.55
N MET A 127 14.30 -7.12 7.46
CA MET A 127 14.53 -7.02 8.91
C MET A 127 14.67 -8.42 9.49
N SER A 128 15.75 -8.69 10.22
CA SER A 128 15.98 -10.01 10.80
C SER A 128 14.93 -10.32 11.86
N VAL A 129 14.55 -11.59 12.03
CA VAL A 129 13.59 -12.00 13.07
C VAL A 129 14.04 -11.52 14.46
N LEU A 130 15.35 -11.54 14.73
CA LEU A 130 15.92 -11.02 15.97
C LEU A 130 15.61 -9.54 16.18
N ASP A 131 15.82 -8.71 15.15
CA ASP A 131 15.53 -7.27 15.22
C ASP A 131 14.03 -7.00 15.38
N GLN A 132 13.18 -7.80 14.75
CA GLN A 132 11.73 -7.71 14.89
C GLN A 132 11.31 -7.94 16.36
N VAL A 133 11.79 -9.04 16.96
CA VAL A 133 11.51 -9.40 18.36
C VAL A 133 12.06 -8.35 19.31
N LEU A 134 13.25 -7.82 19.04
CA LEU A 134 13.87 -6.79 19.86
C LEU A 134 13.05 -5.49 19.85
N CYS A 135 12.62 -5.01 18.68
CA CYS A 135 11.75 -3.84 18.57
C CYS A 135 10.41 -4.04 19.32
N TYR A 136 9.83 -5.24 19.23
CA TYR A 136 8.59 -5.56 19.94
C TYR A 136 8.80 -5.51 21.47
N ALA A 137 9.85 -6.16 21.97
CA ALA A 137 10.14 -6.26 23.39
C ALA A 137 10.44 -4.88 24.02
N GLU A 138 11.22 -4.04 23.35
CA GLU A 138 11.55 -2.68 23.82
C GLU A 138 10.31 -1.80 23.98
N ALA A 139 9.35 -1.93 23.08
CA ALA A 139 8.10 -1.18 23.13
C ALA A 139 7.21 -1.60 24.31
N THR A 140 7.08 -2.91 24.57
CA THR A 140 6.28 -3.44 25.69
C THR A 140 6.95 -3.24 27.04
N HIS A 141 8.29 -3.31 27.11
CA HIS A 141 9.04 -3.04 28.34
C HIS A 141 8.86 -1.61 28.85
N THR A 142 8.70 -0.64 27.93
CA THR A 142 8.48 0.76 28.28
C THR A 142 7.19 0.93 29.09
N LYS A 143 6.11 0.22 28.74
CA LYS A 143 4.81 0.29 29.41
C LYS A 143 4.82 -0.39 30.78
N LEU A 144 5.39 -1.60 30.87
CA LEU A 144 5.55 -2.32 32.14
C LEU A 144 6.37 -1.55 33.18
N ARG A 145 7.27 -0.67 32.74
CA ARG A 145 8.05 0.20 33.63
C ARG A 145 7.24 1.41 34.10
N GLN A 146 6.47 2.04 33.21
CA GLN A 146 5.57 3.16 33.56
C GLN A 146 4.48 2.74 34.54
N ASP A 147 3.89 1.56 34.36
CA ASP A 147 2.85 1.05 35.27
C ASP A 147 3.41 0.63 36.66
N ARG A 148 4.74 0.64 36.82
CA ARG A 148 5.44 0.33 38.08
C ARG A 148 5.97 1.56 38.83
N GLU A 149 5.90 2.76 38.24
CA GLU A 149 6.27 4.00 38.94
C GLU A 149 5.01 4.61 39.60
N PRO A 150 4.99 4.76 40.93
CA PRO A 150 3.83 5.26 41.69
C PRO A 150 3.60 6.77 41.58
#